data_AF-A0A1Q9SA12-F1
#
_entry.id   AF-A0A1Q9SA12-F1
#
_cell.length_a   1.000
_cell.length_b   1.000
_cell.length_c   1.000
_cell.angle_alpha   90.00
_cell.angle_beta   90.00
_cell.angle_gamma   90.00
#
_symmetry.space_group_name_H-M   'P 1'
#
loop_
_entity.id
_entity.type
_entity.pdbx_description
1 polymer ?
#
loop_
_entity_poly.entity_id
_entity_poly.type
_entity_poly.pdbx_seq_one_letter_code
_entity_poly.pdbx_strand_id
1 'polypeptide(L)' 'MTSRFVRKVRTVSGAVAVQVVIKDGGRLVEVDHVGSAHTDVELALLLDPARERLAPGQGVLELGPLPQRQISTADVAD' A
#
# COMPACT_ATOMS: atom_id res chain seq x y z
N MET A 1 -11.11 -1.82 -17.97
CA MET A 1 -11.41 -1.20 -16.66
C MET A 1 -10.12 -1.27 -15.86
N THR A 2 -9.63 -0.11 -15.45
CA THR A 2 -8.34 0.02 -14.77
C THR A 2 -8.55 -0.08 -13.26
N SER A 3 -7.79 -0.94 -12.59
CA SER A 3 -7.80 -1.09 -11.14
C SER A 3 -6.43 -0.70 -10.57
N ARG A 4 -6.43 0.03 -9.46
CA ARG A 4 -5.22 0.36 -8.69
C ARG A 4 -5.35 -0.21 -7.28
N PHE A 5 -4.30 -0.80 -6.74
CA PHE A 5 -4.29 -1.30 -5.37
C PHE A 5 -2.89 -1.32 -4.77
N VAL A 6 -2.81 -1.23 -3.45
CA VAL A 6 -1.55 -1.40 -2.72
C VAL A 6 -1.29 -2.89 -2.54
N ARG A 7 -0.07 -3.33 -2.87
CA ARG A 7 0.44 -4.66 -2.61
C ARG A 7 1.58 -4.58 -1.59
N LYS A 8 1.52 -5.46 -0.58
CA LYS A 8 2.61 -5.70 0.37
C LYS A 8 3.24 -7.04 0.04
N VAL A 9 4.56 -7.11 -0.10
CA VAL A 9 5.27 -8.34 -0.48
C VAL A 9 6.42 -8.56 0.50
N ARG A 10 6.47 -9.74 1.12
CA ARG A 10 7.63 -10.12 1.93
C ARG A 10 8.80 -10.47 1.00
N THR A 11 9.96 -9.91 1.31
CA THR A 11 11.18 -10.11 0.53
C THR A 11 12.12 -11.09 1.23
N VAL A 12 13.05 -11.67 0.47
CA VAL A 12 14.09 -12.59 1.00
C VAL A 12 14.98 -11.96 2.08
N SER A 13 15.08 -10.63 2.11
CA SER A 13 15.84 -9.89 3.13
C SER A 13 15.11 -9.74 4.47
N GLY A 14 13.85 -10.18 4.55
CA GLY A 14 12.98 -9.97 5.71
C GLY A 14 12.19 -8.66 5.66
N ALA A 15 12.51 -7.73 4.74
CA ALA A 15 11.73 -6.51 4.54
C ALA A 15 10.36 -6.79 3.88
N VAL A 16 9.38 -5.92 4.14
CA VAL A 16 8.11 -5.85 3.42
C VAL A 16 8.18 -4.72 2.39
N ALA A 17 8.16 -5.06 1.10
CA ALA A 17 8.06 -4.08 0.03
C ALA A 17 6.60 -3.61 -0.11
N VAL A 18 6.39 -2.30 -0.15
CA VAL A 18 5.10 -1.65 -0.44
C VAL A 18 5.11 -1.16 -1.88
N GLN A 19 4.08 -1.53 -2.62
CA GLN A 19 3.95 -1.21 -4.04
C GLN A 19 2.53 -0.75 -4.37
N VAL A 20 2.40 0.15 -5.35
CA VAL A 20 1.11 0.46 -5.97
C VAL A 20 1.07 -0.24 -7.32
N VAL A 21 0.08 -1.09 -7.50
CA VAL A 21 -0.08 -1.91 -8.69
C VAL A 21 -1.24 -1.37 -9.51
N ILE A 22 -1.00 -1.16 -10.80
CA ILE A 22 -2.02 -0.77 -11.78
C ILE A 22 -2.23 -1.94 -12.74
N LYS A 23 -3.49 -2.36 -12.85
CA LYS A 23 -3.93 -3.32 -13.86
C LYS A 23 -4.95 -2.68 -14.78
N ASP A 24 -4.89 -2.99 -16.07
CA ASP A 24 -5.93 -2.65 -17.02
C ASP A 24 -6.41 -3.89 -17.76
N GLY A 25 -7.73 -4.11 -17.76
CA GLY A 25 -8.32 -5.32 -18.34
C GLY A 25 -7.81 -6.62 -17.70
N GLY A 26 -7.42 -6.58 -16.43
CA GLY A 26 -6.83 -7.70 -15.70
C GLY A 26 -5.33 -7.92 -15.95
N ARG A 27 -4.72 -7.19 -16.91
CA ARG A 27 -3.29 -7.27 -17.20
C ARG A 27 -2.51 -6.30 -16.32
N LEU A 28 -1.37 -6.74 -15.81
CA LEU A 28 -0.44 -5.86 -15.12
C LEU A 28 0.13 -4.81 -16.08
N VAL A 29 -0.03 -3.53 -15.77
CA VAL A 29 0.45 -2.42 -16.59
C VAL A 29 1.63 -1.73 -15.92
N GLU A 30 1.52 -1.47 -14.61
CA GLU A 30 2.53 -0.71 -13.87
C GLU A 30 2.63 -1.20 -12.42
N VAL A 31 3.85 -1.11 -11.87
CA VAL A 31 4.15 -1.36 -10.47
C VAL A 31 5.06 -0.26 -9.97
N ASP A 32 4.51 0.63 -9.16
CA ASP A 32 5.29 1.66 -8.49
C ASP A 32 5.84 1.10 -7.19
N HIS A 33 7.17 1.14 -7.04
CA HIS A 33 7.79 0.86 -5.76
C HIS A 33 7.70 2.09 -4.84
N VAL A 34 7.07 1.94 -3.69
CA VAL A 34 6.95 3.00 -2.68
C VAL A 34 8.14 2.97 -1.72
N GLY A 35 8.54 1.77 -1.29
CA GLY A 35 9.66 1.53 -0.38
C GLY A 35 9.60 0.14 0.24
N SER A 36 10.54 -0.16 1.15
CA SER A 36 10.54 -1.39 1.94
C SER A 36 10.64 -1.08 3.43
N ALA A 37 9.93 -1.84 4.25
CA ALA A 37 9.87 -1.67 5.71
C ALA A 37 10.39 -2.90 6.44
N HIS A 38 11.20 -2.68 7.47
CA HIS A 38 11.67 -3.69 8.43
C HIS A 38 10.90 -3.63 9.75
N THR A 39 10.15 -2.56 10.01
CA THR A 39 9.36 -2.38 11.22
C THR A 39 7.90 -2.03 10.91
N ASP A 40 7.03 -2.24 11.89
CA ASP A 40 5.60 -1.90 11.79
C ASP A 40 5.38 -0.38 11.61
N VAL A 41 6.24 0.43 12.24
CA VAL A 41 6.24 1.88 12.12
C VAL A 41 6.62 2.31 10.70
N GLU A 42 7.72 1.76 10.15
CA GLU A 42 8.11 2.03 8.75
C GLU A 42 7.02 1.58 7.78
N LEU A 43 6.38 0.43 8.02
CA LEU A 43 5.30 -0.06 7.17
C LEU A 43 4.10 0.90 7.19
N ALA A 44 3.71 1.41 8.36
CA ALA A 44 2.65 2.40 8.47
C ALA A 44 2.98 3.67 7.67
N LEU A 45 4.21 4.19 7.82
CA LEU A 45 4.68 5.38 7.10
C LEU A 45 4.69 5.22 5.57
N LEU A 46 4.93 4.00 5.06
CA LEU A 46 4.89 3.74 3.62
C LEU A 46 3.47 3.54 3.08
N LEU A 47 2.54 3.08 3.91
CA LEU A 47 1.17 2.79 3.47
C LEU A 47 0.33 4.04 3.23
N ASP A 48 0.58 5.12 3.96
CA ASP A 48 -0.14 6.37 3.80
C ASP A 48 0.09 7.01 2.41
N PRO A 49 1.33 7.29 1.97
CA PRO A 49 1.57 7.80 0.62
C PRO A 49 1.19 6.78 -0.47
N ALA A 50 1.23 5.47 -0.19
CA ALA A 50 0.77 4.45 -1.13
C ALA A 50 -0.75 4.51 -1.37
N ARG A 51 -1.54 4.78 -0.31
CA ARG A 51 -3.00 4.93 -0.37
C ARG A 51 -3.41 6.20 -1.11
N GLU A 52 -2.71 7.31 -0.89
CA GLU A 52 -2.96 8.57 -1.61
C GLU A 52 -2.86 8.40 -3.13
N ARG A 53 -1.92 7.57 -3.60
CA ARG A 53 -1.75 7.25 -5.02
C ARG A 53 -2.87 6.42 -5.63
N LEU A 54 -3.76 5.80 -4.84
CA LEU A 54 -4.85 4.98 -5.37
C LEU A 54 -5.98 5.79 -5.98
N ALA A 55 -6.21 7.01 -5.51
CA ALA A 55 -7.34 7.85 -5.91
C ALA A 55 -6.86 9.19 -6.49
N PRO A 56 -6.12 9.18 -7.62
CA PRO A 56 -5.63 10.41 -8.23
C PRO A 56 -6.80 11.31 -8.62
N GLY A 57 -6.76 12.57 -8.16
CA GLY A 57 -7.81 13.57 -8.43
C GLY A 57 -9.05 13.47 -7.54
N GLN A 58 -9.08 12.56 -6.56
CA GLN A 58 -10.14 12.53 -5.54
C GLN A 58 -9.80 13.48 -4.39
N GLY A 59 -10.75 14.33 -3.99
CA GLY A 59 -10.60 15.22 -2.84
C GLY A 59 -10.70 14.51 -1.49
N VAL A 60 -10.36 15.23 -0.41
CA VAL A 60 -10.48 14.74 0.98
C VAL A 60 -11.93 14.83 1.45
N LEU A 61 -12.45 13.74 2.02
CA LEU A 61 -13.72 13.72 2.75
C LEU A 61 -13.41 13.70 4.25
N GLU A 62 -13.80 14.77 4.96
CA GLU A 62 -13.62 14.88 6.40
C GLU A 62 -14.66 14.02 7.14
N LEU A 63 -14.20 12.92 7.74
CA LEU A 63 -15.00 12.07 8.62
C LEU A 63 -14.48 12.25 10.06
N GLY A 64 -15.37 12.30 11.04
CA GLY A 64 -15.00 12.36 12.46
C GLY A 64 -14.14 11.17 12.91
N PRO A 65 -13.71 11.10 14.18
CA PRO A 65 -12.77 10.08 14.65
C PRO A 65 -13.29 8.66 14.38
N LEU A 66 -12.50 7.88 13.63
CA LEU A 66 -12.77 6.49 13.33
C LEU A 66 -11.80 5.57 14.09
N PRO A 67 -12.23 4.36 14.50
CA PRO A 67 -11.33 3.37 15.06
C PRO A 67 -10.28 2.98 14.02
N GLN A 68 -8.99 3.08 14.38
CA GLN A 68 -7.89 2.70 13.50
C GLN A 68 -7.49 1.24 13.73
N ARG A 69 -7.32 0.49 12.63
CA ARG A 69 -6.74 -0.86 12.68
C ARG A 69 -5.21 -0.77 12.80
N GLN A 70 -4.63 -1.48 13.77
CA GLN A 70 -3.18 -1.59 13.91
C GLN A 70 -2.59 -2.32 12.69
N ILE A 71 -1.46 -1.82 12.20
CA ILE A 71 -0.75 -2.37 11.05
C ILE A 71 0.47 -3.12 11.59
N SER A 72 0.61 -4.40 11.23
CA SER A 72 1.83 -5.15 11.52
C SER A 72 2.46 -5.72 10.25
N THR A 73 3.80 -5.75 10.24
CA THR A 73 4.59 -6.49 9.27
C THR A 73 4.28 -7.98 9.37
N ALA A 74 4.00 -8.51 10.57
CA ALA A 74 3.66 -9.92 10.77
C ALA A 74 2.39 -10.36 10.01
N ASP A 75 1.47 -9.44 9.71
CA ASP A 75 0.25 -9.73 8.95
C ASP A 75 0.48 -9.91 7.45
N VAL A 76 1.69 -9.66 6.95
CA VAL A 76 2.06 -9.85 5.55
C VAL A 76 2.54 -11.29 5.36
N ALA A 77 1.70 -12.07 4.66
CA ALA A 77 2.00 -13.43 4.26
C ALA A 77 3.29 -13.51 3.43
N ASP A 78 3.98 -14.65 3.56
CA ASP A 78 5.16 -15.03 2.75
C ASP A 78 4.81 -15.22 1.27
#